data_AF-A0A352B1S0-F1
#
_entry.id   AF-A0A352B1S0-F1
#
_cell.length_a   1.000
_cell.length_b   1.000
_cell.length_c   1.000
_cell.angle_alpha   90.00
_cell.angle_beta   90.00
_cell.angle_gamma   90.00
#
_symmetry.space_group_name_H-M   'P 1'
#
loop_
_entity.id
_entity.type
_entity.pdbx_description
1 polymer ?
#
loop_
_entity_poly.entity_id
_entity_poly.type
_entity_poly.pdbx_seq_one_letter_code
_entity_poly.pdbx_strand_id
1 'polypeptide(L)'
;ALRSLEKRGSSFSFPTVKADLNTLLEQMKTSTESRIGQVQQALWSGATAQQIFDATKIDPWFIDQIVLINEVASWFGGLEEIEVASLKRAKQNGFSDSQLAEIRGVTEESIRSLRHNHNLRPVFKTVDTCAGEFPALTPYHYSSYEQFTEVVPSDRKKVVILGSGPNRIGQGVEFDYSCVHATFALKESGFETIMINCNPETVSTDYDTADRLYFEPLTLEDVLEVIHAESQSGELVGVMVQLGGQTALGLANGLEAAGITILGTTPTDIDRAEERGKFQQILDQGHLLAPANGMATNLAEA
;
A
#
# COMPACT_ATOMS: atom_id res chain seq x y z
N ALA A 1 7.36 -3.19 2.25
CA ALA A 1 7.39 -4.63 1.93
C ALA A 1 6.14 -5.39 2.40
N LEU A 2 5.90 -5.62 3.70
CA LEU A 2 4.76 -6.47 4.15
C LEU A 2 3.37 -5.95 3.70
N ARG A 3 3.19 -4.63 3.67
CA ARG A 3 1.93 -4.01 3.21
C ARG A 3 1.72 -4.06 1.69
N SER A 4 2.75 -4.42 0.91
CA SER A 4 2.67 -4.62 -0.55
C SER A 4 2.13 -6.01 -0.94
N LEU A 5 1.86 -6.89 0.04
CA LEU A 5 1.41 -8.26 -0.22
C LEU A 5 -0.08 -8.37 -0.59
N GLU A 6 -0.84 -7.27 -0.49
CA GLU A 6 -2.28 -7.22 -0.80
C GLU A 6 -3.11 -8.33 -0.13
N LYS A 7 -2.68 -8.70 1.09
CA LYS A 7 -3.29 -9.75 1.89
C LYS A 7 -3.58 -9.24 3.29
N ARG A 8 -4.84 -9.32 3.70
CA ARG A 8 -5.27 -8.95 5.05
C ARG A 8 -4.47 -9.73 6.11
N GLY A 9 -3.90 -9.02 7.08
CA GLY A 9 -3.09 -9.60 8.15
C GLY A 9 -1.65 -9.94 7.77
N SER A 10 -1.15 -9.51 6.60
CA SER A 10 0.26 -9.68 6.22
C SER A 10 1.22 -8.74 6.93
N SER A 11 0.73 -7.57 7.36
CA SER A 11 1.51 -6.58 8.11
C SER A 11 1.54 -6.92 9.59
N PHE A 12 2.60 -6.49 10.28
CA PHE A 12 2.69 -6.64 11.73
C PHE A 12 1.59 -5.84 12.42
N SER A 13 1.07 -6.41 13.50
CA SER A 13 0.06 -5.81 14.37
C SER A 13 0.57 -5.70 15.80
N PHE A 14 -0.05 -4.83 16.59
CA PHE A 14 0.38 -4.53 17.95
C PHE A 14 -0.79 -4.62 18.94
N PRO A 15 -1.42 -5.80 19.06
CA PRO A 15 -2.60 -5.95 19.90
C PRO A 15 -2.26 -5.80 21.39
N THR A 16 -3.20 -5.24 22.15
CA THR A 16 -3.11 -5.14 23.61
C THR A 16 -3.15 -6.53 24.26
N VAL A 17 -3.97 -7.45 23.73
CA VAL A 17 -4.04 -8.84 24.19
C VAL A 17 -3.00 -9.64 23.43
N LYS A 18 -1.99 -10.13 24.16
CA LYS A 18 -0.90 -10.92 23.62
C LYS A 18 -1.36 -12.35 23.35
N ALA A 19 -0.83 -12.92 22.26
CA ALA A 19 -1.08 -14.31 21.90
C ALA A 19 -0.33 -15.28 22.82
N ASP A 20 -0.72 -16.55 22.82
CA ASP A 20 -0.03 -17.58 23.59
C ASP A 20 1.36 -17.86 22.99
N LEU A 21 2.39 -17.52 23.78
CA LEU A 21 3.79 -17.63 23.39
C LEU A 21 4.19 -19.06 23.02
N ASN A 22 3.75 -20.06 23.81
CA ASN A 22 4.11 -21.45 23.57
C ASN A 22 3.53 -21.96 22.25
N THR A 23 2.27 -21.64 21.98
CA THR A 23 1.63 -21.94 20.69
C THR A 23 2.39 -21.30 19.52
N LEU A 24 2.78 -20.03 19.63
CA LEU A 24 3.52 -19.36 18.56
C LEU A 24 4.89 -19.99 18.30
N LEU A 25 5.65 -20.30 19.36
CA LEU A 25 6.97 -20.94 19.25
C LEU A 25 6.91 -22.32 18.61
N GLU A 26 5.84 -23.09 18.86
CA GLU A 26 5.65 -24.37 18.20
C GLU A 26 5.26 -24.20 16.73
N GLN A 27 4.29 -23.34 16.43
CA GLN A 27 3.80 -23.13 15.06
C GLN A 27 4.88 -22.62 14.11
N MET A 28 5.75 -21.71 14.56
CA MET A 28 6.78 -21.10 13.71
C MET A 28 7.93 -22.03 13.33
N LYS A 29 8.04 -23.22 13.95
CA LYS A 29 8.99 -24.26 13.54
C LYS A 29 8.72 -24.73 12.11
N THR A 30 7.45 -24.72 11.70
CA THR A 30 7.06 -25.00 10.32
C THR A 30 7.03 -23.71 9.52
N SER A 31 7.73 -23.68 8.39
CA SER A 31 7.67 -22.56 7.45
C SER A 31 6.29 -22.48 6.81
N THR A 32 5.51 -21.49 7.25
CA THR A 32 4.21 -21.14 6.65
C THR A 32 4.21 -19.67 6.23
N GLU A 33 3.22 -19.27 5.44
CA GLU A 33 3.03 -17.86 5.06
C GLU A 33 2.80 -16.93 6.27
N SER A 34 2.27 -17.44 7.38
CA SER A 34 2.03 -16.67 8.61
C SER A 34 3.25 -16.58 9.51
N ARG A 35 4.34 -17.29 9.18
CA ARG A 35 5.51 -17.46 10.06
C ARG A 35 6.15 -16.14 10.46
N ILE A 36 6.25 -15.18 9.54
CA ILE A 36 6.87 -13.88 9.86
C ILE A 36 6.03 -13.07 10.86
N GLY A 37 4.70 -13.13 10.74
CA GLY A 37 3.78 -12.54 11.72
C GLY A 37 3.85 -13.26 13.06
N GLN A 38 3.93 -14.60 13.07
CA GLN A 38 4.11 -15.39 14.30
C GLN A 38 5.41 -15.04 15.03
N VAL A 39 6.51 -14.86 14.30
CA VAL A 39 7.79 -14.42 14.87
C VAL A 39 7.64 -13.06 15.55
N GLN A 40 7.06 -12.07 14.87
CA GLN A 40 6.85 -10.75 15.45
C GLN A 40 5.93 -10.79 16.67
N GLN A 41 4.82 -11.54 16.61
CA GLN A 41 3.90 -11.70 17.73
C GLN A 41 4.53 -12.43 18.93
N ALA A 42 5.42 -13.40 18.70
CA ALA A 42 6.11 -14.09 19.79
C ALA A 42 7.10 -13.16 20.49
N LEU A 43 7.87 -12.39 19.73
CA LEU A 43 8.74 -11.33 20.28
C LEU A 43 7.93 -10.29 21.05
N TRP A 44 6.78 -9.84 20.50
CA TRP A 44 5.85 -8.94 21.17
C TRP A 44 5.31 -9.54 22.48
N SER A 45 5.15 -10.86 22.51
CA SER A 45 4.69 -11.64 23.67
C SER A 45 5.81 -12.01 24.67
N GLY A 46 7.04 -11.55 24.44
CA GLY A 46 8.16 -11.72 25.37
C GLY A 46 9.12 -12.87 25.04
N ALA A 47 9.04 -13.46 23.84
CA ALA A 47 10.07 -14.40 23.39
C ALA A 47 11.44 -13.74 23.32
N THR A 48 12.49 -14.48 23.66
CA THR A 48 13.86 -14.02 23.42
C THR A 48 14.26 -14.26 21.97
N ALA A 49 15.19 -13.45 21.45
CA ALA A 49 15.76 -13.66 20.12
C ALA A 49 16.35 -15.07 19.95
N GLN A 50 16.94 -15.63 21.02
CA GLN A 50 17.46 -16.99 21.02
C GLN A 50 16.35 -18.04 20.84
N GLN A 51 15.20 -17.90 21.50
CA GLN A 51 14.05 -18.81 21.32
C GLN A 51 13.54 -18.78 19.88
N ILE A 52 13.48 -17.59 19.26
CA ILE A 52 13.09 -17.42 17.86
C ILE A 52 14.11 -18.07 16.93
N PHE A 53 15.41 -17.83 17.15
CA PHE A 53 16.47 -18.47 16.37
C PHE A 53 16.39 -19.99 16.49
N ASP A 54 16.23 -20.52 17.70
CA ASP A 54 16.16 -21.96 17.94
C ASP A 54 14.99 -22.61 17.20
N ALA A 55 13.82 -21.95 17.17
CA ALA A 55 12.64 -22.43 16.47
C ALA A 55 12.70 -22.28 14.94
N THR A 56 13.30 -21.19 14.44
CA THR A 56 13.12 -20.76 13.04
C THR A 56 14.38 -20.82 12.18
N LYS A 57 15.56 -20.76 12.81
CA LYS A 57 16.87 -20.56 12.17
C LYS A 57 16.98 -19.29 11.32
N ILE A 58 16.08 -18.31 11.52
CA ILE A 58 16.23 -16.96 10.96
C ILE A 58 17.46 -16.35 11.60
N ASP A 59 18.34 -15.74 10.79
CA ASP A 59 19.57 -15.15 11.32
C ASP A 59 19.26 -14.12 12.43
N PRO A 60 20.02 -14.13 13.55
CA PRO A 60 19.80 -13.20 14.66
C PRO A 60 19.74 -11.74 14.25
N TRP A 61 20.43 -11.32 13.18
CA TRP A 61 20.38 -9.95 12.69
C TRP A 61 18.96 -9.56 12.24
N PHE A 62 18.25 -10.41 11.50
CA PHE A 62 16.87 -10.12 11.09
C PHE A 62 15.90 -10.17 12.28
N ILE A 63 16.15 -11.05 13.24
CA ILE A 63 15.35 -11.14 14.47
C ILE A 63 15.48 -9.82 15.26
N ASP A 64 16.70 -9.29 15.36
CA ASP A 64 16.98 -8.01 16.02
C ASP A 64 16.24 -6.84 15.35
N GLN A 65 16.14 -6.82 14.02
CA GLN A 65 15.33 -5.80 13.32
C GLN A 65 13.83 -5.89 13.67
N ILE A 66 13.28 -7.09 13.88
CA ILE A 66 11.88 -7.24 14.32
C ILE A 66 11.72 -6.84 15.79
N VAL A 67 12.73 -7.10 16.63
CA VAL A 67 12.78 -6.60 18.01
C VAL A 67 12.74 -5.07 18.01
N LEU A 68 13.57 -4.41 17.21
CA LEU A 68 13.58 -2.96 17.06
C LEU A 68 12.20 -2.40 16.69
N ILE A 69 11.49 -3.04 15.73
CA ILE A 69 10.13 -2.65 15.38
C ILE A 69 9.20 -2.73 16.59
N ASN A 70 9.24 -3.82 17.36
CA ASN A 70 8.43 -3.98 18.56
C ASN A 70 8.79 -2.95 19.66
N GLU A 71 10.07 -2.61 19.81
CA GLU A 71 10.52 -1.57 20.74
C GLU A 71 10.02 -0.19 20.34
N VAL A 72 10.08 0.15 19.06
CA VAL A 72 9.53 1.41 18.52
C VAL A 72 8.02 1.47 18.72
N ALA A 73 7.30 0.37 18.49
CA ALA A 73 5.86 0.31 18.73
C ALA A 73 5.52 0.53 20.21
N SER A 74 6.23 -0.15 21.12
CA SER A 74 6.05 0.00 22.58
C SER A 74 6.35 1.42 23.03
N TRP A 75 7.46 1.99 22.56
CA TRP A 75 7.87 3.36 22.87
C TRP A 75 6.82 4.36 22.39
N PHE A 76 6.36 4.25 21.14
CA PHE A 76 5.35 5.15 20.57
C PHE A 76 4.00 5.03 21.29
N GLY A 77 3.60 3.81 21.68
CA GLY A 77 2.41 3.56 22.49
C GLY A 77 2.50 4.16 23.90
N GLY A 78 3.70 4.22 24.48
CA GLY A 78 3.94 4.76 25.82
C GLY A 78 4.08 6.28 25.92
N LEU A 79 4.05 7.01 24.80
CA LEU A 79 4.14 8.48 24.81
C LEU A 79 2.89 9.11 25.44
N GLU A 80 3.08 10.14 26.26
CA GLU A 80 1.95 10.95 26.77
C GLU A 80 1.26 11.69 25.61
N GLU A 81 2.06 12.36 24.78
CA GLU A 81 1.59 13.12 23.61
C GLU A 81 2.36 12.72 22.34
N ILE A 82 1.69 12.83 21.19
CA ILE A 82 2.28 12.52 19.88
C ILE A 82 2.86 13.80 19.28
N GLU A 83 4.17 13.98 19.44
CA GLU A 83 4.91 15.05 18.80
C GLU A 83 5.32 14.70 17.35
N VAL A 84 5.62 15.72 16.54
CA VAL A 84 6.10 15.57 15.15
C VAL A 84 7.38 14.74 15.08
N ALA A 85 8.31 14.96 16.01
CA ALA A 85 9.56 14.22 16.09
C ALA A 85 9.29 12.72 16.35
N SER A 86 8.29 12.43 17.18
CA SER A 86 7.90 11.07 17.50
C SER A 86 7.26 10.34 16.32
N LEU A 87 6.37 11.02 15.60
CA LEU A 87 5.83 10.53 14.34
C LEU A 87 6.94 10.27 13.33
N LYS A 88 7.83 11.25 13.12
CA LYS A 88 8.93 11.12 12.15
C LYS A 88 9.78 9.90 12.45
N ARG A 89 10.16 9.68 13.71
CA ARG A 89 10.93 8.50 14.13
C ARG A 89 10.17 7.21 13.83
N ALA A 90 8.87 7.15 14.11
CA ALA A 90 8.07 5.96 13.82
C ALA A 90 7.96 5.72 12.30
N LYS A 91 7.70 6.75 11.50
CA LYS A 91 7.64 6.65 10.03
C LYS A 91 8.98 6.24 9.41
N GLN A 92 10.10 6.71 9.95
CA GLN A 92 11.45 6.29 9.53
C GLN A 92 11.73 4.80 9.82
N ASN A 93 11.02 4.19 10.78
CA ASN A 93 11.06 2.75 11.04
C ASN A 93 9.98 1.98 10.24
N GLY A 94 9.34 2.61 9.26
CA GLY A 94 8.47 1.95 8.29
C GLY A 94 7.02 1.74 8.72
N PHE A 95 6.59 2.32 9.86
CA PHE A 95 5.22 2.19 10.35
C PHE A 95 4.22 2.90 9.43
N SER A 96 3.13 2.21 9.08
CA SER A 96 1.97 2.84 8.40
C SER A 96 1.16 3.69 9.37
N ASP A 97 0.39 4.63 8.84
CA ASP A 97 -0.56 5.43 9.61
C ASP A 97 -1.59 4.52 10.31
N SER A 98 -1.96 3.39 9.68
CA SER A 98 -2.86 2.38 10.27
C SER A 98 -2.24 1.63 11.46
N GLN A 99 -0.95 1.30 11.43
CA GLN A 99 -0.26 0.67 12.57
C GLN A 99 -0.10 1.63 13.74
N LEU A 100 0.25 2.89 13.46
CA LEU A 100 0.33 3.93 14.50
C LEU A 100 -1.04 4.21 15.11
N ALA A 101 -2.09 4.17 14.30
CA ALA A 101 -3.47 4.29 14.75
C ALA A 101 -3.89 3.12 15.65
N GLU A 102 -3.54 1.88 15.30
CA GLU A 102 -3.75 0.69 16.15
C GLU A 102 -3.06 0.86 17.51
N ILE A 103 -1.78 1.23 17.51
CA ILE A 103 -0.98 1.41 18.73
C ILE A 103 -1.58 2.48 19.67
N ARG A 104 -2.17 3.54 19.10
CA ARG A 104 -2.72 4.68 19.86
C ARG A 104 -4.23 4.59 20.12
N GLY A 105 -4.92 3.61 19.54
CA GLY A 105 -6.38 3.49 19.64
C GLY A 105 -7.13 4.65 18.98
N VAL A 106 -6.61 5.18 17.87
CA VAL A 106 -7.23 6.27 17.08
C VAL A 106 -7.52 5.80 15.65
N THR A 107 -8.07 6.67 14.80
CA THR A 107 -8.28 6.36 13.38
C THR A 107 -7.00 6.61 12.57
N GLU A 108 -6.83 5.85 11.48
CA GLU A 108 -5.76 6.06 10.49
C GLU A 108 -5.77 7.49 9.94
N GLU A 109 -6.97 8.02 9.65
CA GLU A 109 -7.15 9.40 9.21
C GLU A 109 -6.61 10.41 10.23
N SER A 110 -6.80 10.18 11.54
CA SER A 110 -6.28 11.08 12.57
C SER A 110 -4.76 11.16 12.56
N ILE A 111 -4.06 10.02 12.39
CA ILE A 111 -2.60 9.98 12.26
C ILE A 111 -2.16 10.69 10.99
N ARG A 112 -2.83 10.42 9.85
CA ARG A 112 -2.55 11.08 8.57
C ARG A 112 -2.71 12.59 8.66
N SER A 113 -3.82 13.08 9.22
CA SER A 113 -4.08 14.51 9.39
C SER A 113 -3.04 15.16 10.28
N LEU A 114 -2.68 14.55 11.41
CA LEU A 114 -1.62 15.04 12.30
C LEU A 114 -0.30 15.16 11.55
N ARG A 115 0.06 14.12 10.79
CA ARG A 115 1.26 14.07 9.97
C ARG A 115 1.27 15.17 8.88
N HIS A 116 0.16 15.35 8.16
CA HIS A 116 0.01 16.37 7.11
C HIS A 116 0.01 17.81 7.66
N ASN A 117 -0.63 18.05 8.82
CA ASN A 117 -0.66 19.36 9.48
C ASN A 117 0.74 19.88 9.85
N HIS A 118 1.68 18.96 10.06
CA HIS A 118 3.08 19.28 10.34
C HIS A 118 4.00 19.14 9.12
N ASN A 119 3.42 19.00 7.92
CA ASN A 119 4.14 18.77 6.67
C ASN A 119 5.13 17.59 6.74
N LEU A 120 4.81 16.57 7.52
CA LEU A 120 5.62 15.35 7.63
C LEU A 120 5.21 14.39 6.53
N ARG A 121 5.80 14.54 5.35
CA ARG A 121 5.54 13.66 4.19
C ARG A 121 6.80 12.88 3.84
N PRO A 122 6.69 11.70 3.22
CA PRO A 122 7.86 11.06 2.66
C PRO A 122 8.42 11.92 1.52
N VAL A 123 9.71 11.76 1.28
CA VAL A 123 10.36 12.21 0.04
C VAL A 123 10.58 11.01 -0.86
N PHE A 124 10.71 11.26 -2.15
CA PHE A 124 10.95 10.21 -3.13
C PHE A 124 12.39 10.26 -3.63
N LYS A 125 13.05 9.11 -3.58
CA LYS A 125 14.46 8.86 -3.90
C LYS A 125 14.56 8.04 -5.17
N THR A 126 15.66 8.16 -5.90
CA THR A 126 15.85 7.52 -7.21
C THR A 126 16.74 6.30 -7.10
N VAL A 127 16.37 5.22 -7.78
CA VAL A 127 17.23 4.05 -7.96
C VAL A 127 18.24 4.35 -9.06
N ASP A 128 19.53 4.36 -8.71
CA ASP A 128 20.62 4.85 -9.58
C ASP A 128 21.72 3.82 -9.89
N THR A 129 21.66 2.64 -9.29
CA THR A 129 22.67 1.54 -9.35
C THR A 129 24.08 1.88 -8.84
N CYS A 130 24.35 3.13 -8.46
CA CYS A 130 25.69 3.65 -8.13
C CYS A 130 25.77 4.39 -6.79
N ALA A 131 24.71 4.35 -5.98
CA ALA A 131 24.67 4.93 -4.64
C ALA A 131 25.08 6.42 -4.60
N GLY A 132 24.61 7.20 -5.58
CA GLY A 132 24.84 8.64 -5.70
C GLY A 132 26.18 9.02 -6.33
N GLU A 133 26.97 8.07 -6.85
CA GLU A 133 28.23 8.38 -7.53
C GLU A 133 27.99 9.22 -8.79
N PHE A 134 26.92 8.92 -9.54
CA PHE A 134 26.53 9.62 -10.75
C PHE A 134 25.06 10.06 -10.69
N PRO A 135 24.69 11.18 -11.35
CA PRO A 135 23.29 11.56 -11.50
C PRO A 135 22.51 10.46 -12.23
N ALA A 136 21.46 9.95 -11.58
CA ALA A 136 20.52 9.04 -12.21
C ALA A 136 19.63 9.80 -13.20
N LEU A 137 19.49 9.25 -14.40
CA LEU A 137 18.50 9.73 -15.39
C LEU A 137 17.29 8.80 -15.46
N THR A 138 17.32 7.66 -14.74
CA THR A 138 16.25 6.69 -14.67
C THR A 138 15.12 7.21 -13.78
N PRO A 139 13.88 7.28 -14.26
CA PRO A 139 12.78 7.85 -13.50
C PRO A 139 12.14 6.79 -12.58
N TYR A 140 12.96 6.08 -11.82
CA TYR A 140 12.57 5.00 -10.92
C TYR A 140 12.70 5.48 -9.47
N HIS A 141 11.56 5.70 -8.81
CA HIS A 141 11.47 6.23 -7.46
C HIS A 141 10.93 5.25 -6.41
N TYR A 142 11.32 5.48 -5.16
CA TYR A 142 10.77 4.87 -3.95
C TYR A 142 10.67 5.92 -2.82
N SER A 143 9.78 5.71 -1.86
CA SER A 143 9.51 6.63 -0.75
C SER A 143 10.45 6.38 0.43
N SER A 144 10.82 7.47 1.12
CA SER A 144 11.59 7.42 2.36
C SER A 144 11.32 8.67 3.21
N TYR A 145 11.44 8.57 4.53
CA TYR A 145 11.31 9.71 5.45
C TYR A 145 12.65 10.42 5.67
N GLU A 146 13.23 10.92 4.58
CA GLU A 146 14.50 11.64 4.51
C GLU A 146 14.33 13.15 4.30
N GLN A 147 15.39 13.84 3.84
CA GLN A 147 15.46 15.31 3.82
C GLN A 147 14.90 15.96 2.55
N PHE A 148 15.19 15.43 1.37
CA PHE A 148 14.83 16.05 0.09
C PHE A 148 14.37 15.02 -0.94
N THR A 149 13.46 15.43 -1.82
CA THR A 149 12.98 14.63 -2.94
C THR A 149 13.85 14.82 -4.18
N GLU A 150 13.94 13.77 -4.99
CA GLU A 150 14.62 13.75 -6.29
C GLU A 150 13.62 13.75 -7.46
N VAL A 151 12.34 13.96 -7.18
CA VAL A 151 11.30 14.10 -8.21
C VAL A 151 11.48 15.45 -8.90
N VAL A 152 11.88 15.39 -10.18
CA VAL A 152 12.12 16.58 -11.00
C VAL A 152 10.79 17.11 -11.56
N PRO A 153 10.49 18.42 -11.47
CA PRO A 153 9.30 19.02 -12.05
C PRO A 153 9.20 18.89 -13.58
N SER A 154 7.97 18.95 -14.08
CA SER A 154 7.63 18.87 -15.50
C SER A 154 6.38 19.72 -15.81
N ASP A 155 6.39 20.37 -16.97
CA ASP A 155 5.26 21.17 -17.47
C ASP A 155 4.19 20.31 -18.20
N ARG A 156 4.44 19.01 -18.36
CA ARG A 156 3.47 18.10 -18.99
C ARG A 156 2.32 17.80 -18.05
N LYS A 157 1.15 17.57 -18.63
CA LYS A 157 -0.03 17.08 -17.92
C LYS A 157 0.16 15.63 -17.54
N LYS A 158 -0.08 15.29 -16.28
CA LYS A 158 0.26 14.00 -15.70
C LYS A 158 -0.96 13.14 -15.48
N VAL A 159 -0.84 11.85 -15.78
CA VAL A 159 -1.84 10.83 -15.45
C VAL A 159 -1.18 9.72 -14.66
N VAL A 160 -1.73 9.44 -13.48
CA VAL A 160 -1.30 8.31 -12.65
C VAL A 160 -2.07 7.06 -13.07
N ILE A 161 -1.35 5.95 -13.18
CA ILE A 161 -1.89 4.63 -13.48
C ILE A 161 -1.53 3.74 -12.30
N LEU A 162 -2.54 3.18 -11.63
CA LEU A 162 -2.31 2.20 -10.56
C LEU A 162 -2.20 0.81 -11.16
N GLY A 163 -1.06 0.16 -10.91
CA GLY A 163 -0.82 -1.22 -11.28
C GLY A 163 -1.65 -2.21 -10.46
N SER A 164 -1.34 -3.50 -10.63
CA SER A 164 -2.09 -4.58 -10.00
C SER A 164 -1.50 -5.13 -8.70
N GLY A 165 -0.29 -4.71 -8.30
CA GLY A 165 0.39 -5.35 -7.19
C GLY A 165 0.76 -6.82 -7.51
N PRO A 166 0.98 -7.65 -6.48
CA PRO A 166 1.48 -9.02 -6.68
C PRO A 166 0.48 -9.90 -7.43
N ASN A 167 0.99 -10.72 -8.35
CA ASN A 167 0.21 -11.70 -9.09
C ASN A 167 -0.39 -12.77 -8.16
N ARG A 168 -1.67 -13.11 -8.36
CA ARG A 168 -2.38 -14.16 -7.63
C ARG A 168 -3.48 -14.80 -8.49
N ILE A 169 -4.05 -15.90 -8.03
CA ILE A 169 -5.17 -16.56 -8.73
C ILE A 169 -6.32 -15.56 -8.89
N GLY A 170 -6.72 -15.31 -10.14
CA GLY A 170 -7.78 -14.34 -10.51
C GLY A 170 -7.30 -12.91 -10.71
N GLN A 171 -6.01 -12.62 -10.49
CA GLN A 171 -5.40 -11.31 -10.73
C GLN A 171 -3.95 -11.51 -11.19
N GLY A 172 -3.76 -11.67 -12.51
CA GLY A 172 -2.47 -11.98 -13.12
C GLY A 172 -1.95 -10.92 -14.09
N VAL A 173 -1.14 -11.38 -15.04
CA VAL A 173 -0.43 -10.57 -16.04
C VAL A 173 -1.35 -9.81 -16.98
N GLU A 174 -2.62 -10.21 -17.10
CA GLU A 174 -3.63 -9.51 -17.90
C GLU A 174 -3.85 -8.05 -17.45
N PHE A 175 -3.69 -7.77 -16.15
CA PHE A 175 -3.79 -6.42 -15.61
C PHE A 175 -2.51 -5.62 -15.86
N ASP A 176 -1.35 -6.28 -15.83
CA ASP A 176 -0.07 -5.66 -16.22
C ASP A 176 -0.10 -5.22 -17.68
N TYR A 177 -0.53 -6.12 -18.58
CA TYR A 177 -0.73 -5.82 -20.00
C TYR A 177 -1.63 -4.60 -20.20
N SER A 178 -2.75 -4.52 -19.48
CA SER A 178 -3.69 -3.41 -19.56
C SER A 178 -3.07 -2.08 -19.12
N CYS A 179 -2.31 -2.09 -18.02
CA CYS A 179 -1.60 -0.91 -17.51
C CYS A 179 -0.50 -0.43 -18.47
N VAL A 180 0.25 -1.35 -19.07
CA VAL A 180 1.29 -1.04 -20.08
C VAL A 180 0.65 -0.37 -21.31
N HIS A 181 -0.44 -0.93 -21.84
CA HIS A 181 -1.11 -0.34 -23.00
C HIS A 181 -1.74 1.03 -22.73
N ALA A 182 -2.28 1.24 -21.53
CA ALA A 182 -2.76 2.56 -21.12
C ALA A 182 -1.63 3.58 -21.04
N THR A 183 -0.46 3.17 -20.53
CA THR A 183 0.74 4.00 -20.50
C THR A 183 1.13 4.45 -21.90
N PHE A 184 1.20 3.51 -22.86
CA PHE A 184 1.53 3.84 -24.24
C PHE A 184 0.51 4.79 -24.89
N ALA A 185 -0.79 4.50 -24.73
CA ALA A 185 -1.85 5.34 -25.31
C ALA A 185 -1.87 6.77 -24.74
N LEU A 186 -1.63 6.93 -23.43
CA LEU A 186 -1.54 8.23 -22.78
C LEU A 186 -0.29 9.01 -23.23
N LYS A 187 0.84 8.31 -23.38
CA LYS A 187 2.09 8.91 -23.87
C LYS A 187 1.96 9.38 -25.32
N GLU A 188 1.33 8.59 -26.19
CA GLU A 188 0.97 8.99 -27.56
C GLU A 188 0.04 10.20 -27.60
N SER A 189 -0.82 10.34 -26.58
CA SER A 189 -1.70 11.50 -26.40
C SER A 189 -1.03 12.72 -25.75
N GLY A 190 0.27 12.65 -25.46
CA GLY A 190 1.08 13.74 -24.93
C GLY A 190 1.08 13.88 -23.40
N PHE A 191 0.41 12.99 -22.66
CA PHE A 191 0.44 12.98 -21.20
C PHE A 191 1.75 12.41 -20.68
N GLU A 192 2.24 12.96 -19.58
CA GLU A 192 3.28 12.35 -18.77
C GLU A 192 2.66 11.25 -17.91
N THR A 193 3.21 10.06 -18.02
CA THR A 193 2.65 8.85 -17.43
C THR A 193 3.38 8.49 -16.15
N ILE A 194 2.62 8.31 -15.06
CA ILE A 194 3.14 7.96 -13.75
C ILE A 194 2.60 6.58 -13.37
N MET A 195 3.47 5.58 -13.29
CA MET A 195 3.10 4.22 -12.86
C MET A 195 3.36 4.06 -11.37
N ILE A 196 2.37 3.53 -10.63
CA ILE A 196 2.55 3.10 -9.24
C ILE A 196 2.27 1.61 -9.18
N ASN A 197 3.28 0.80 -8.83
CA ASN A 197 3.12 -0.64 -8.69
C ASN A 197 4.24 -1.20 -7.80
N CYS A 198 4.07 -2.39 -7.23
CA CYS A 198 5.06 -3.02 -6.35
C CYS A 198 5.44 -4.44 -6.75
N ASN A 199 5.01 -4.89 -7.94
CA ASN A 199 5.29 -6.24 -8.42
C ASN A 199 6.62 -6.26 -9.19
N PRO A 200 7.66 -6.97 -8.72
CA PRO A 200 8.94 -7.01 -9.42
C PRO A 200 8.91 -7.83 -10.73
N GLU A 201 7.85 -8.60 -10.98
CA GLU A 201 7.76 -9.50 -12.13
C GLU A 201 7.14 -8.83 -13.39
N THR A 202 6.69 -7.58 -13.27
CA THR A 202 5.84 -6.93 -14.28
C THR A 202 6.60 -6.03 -15.25
N VAL A 203 6.06 -5.89 -16.47
CA VAL A 203 6.59 -4.95 -17.47
C VAL A 203 6.19 -3.51 -17.15
N SER A 204 5.05 -3.31 -16.47
CA SER A 204 4.68 -1.97 -15.95
C SER A 204 5.72 -1.40 -14.99
N THR A 205 6.48 -2.25 -14.29
CA THR A 205 7.57 -1.84 -13.38
C THR A 205 8.94 -1.77 -14.07
N ASP A 206 8.98 -1.85 -15.40
CA ASP A 206 10.15 -1.42 -16.16
C ASP A 206 10.17 0.12 -16.21
N TYR A 207 11.31 0.71 -15.87
CA TYR A 207 11.47 2.16 -15.87
C TYR A 207 11.41 2.77 -17.30
N ASP A 208 11.52 1.95 -18.35
CA ASP A 208 11.36 2.38 -19.74
C ASP A 208 9.88 2.48 -20.18
N THR A 209 8.95 1.91 -19.40
CA THR A 209 7.52 1.87 -19.74
C THR A 209 6.84 3.22 -19.53
N ALA A 210 6.96 3.80 -18.34
CA ALA A 210 6.32 5.07 -17.94
C ALA A 210 7.33 6.22 -17.87
N ASP A 211 6.87 7.47 -17.93
CA ASP A 211 7.75 8.63 -17.76
C ASP A 211 8.28 8.73 -16.32
N ARG A 212 7.52 8.25 -15.32
CA ARG A 212 8.00 7.96 -13.96
C ARG A 212 7.37 6.69 -13.39
N LEU A 213 8.20 5.91 -12.70
CA LEU A 213 7.80 4.71 -11.96
C LEU A 213 8.00 4.94 -10.47
N TYR A 214 6.96 4.68 -9.68
CA TYR A 214 7.00 4.60 -8.23
C TYR A 214 6.83 3.14 -7.80
N PHE A 215 7.89 2.55 -7.27
CA PHE A 215 7.85 1.18 -6.76
C PHE A 215 7.34 1.16 -5.32
N GLU A 216 6.06 1.46 -5.17
CA GLU A 216 5.40 1.71 -3.88
C GLU A 216 4.24 0.73 -3.63
N PRO A 217 3.92 0.41 -2.36
CA PRO A 217 2.73 -0.37 -2.03
C PRO A 217 1.45 0.31 -2.55
N LEU A 218 0.44 -0.49 -2.94
CA LEU A 218 -0.85 0.02 -3.37
C LEU A 218 -1.81 0.19 -2.18
N THR A 219 -1.37 0.95 -1.18
CA THR A 219 -2.24 1.38 -0.08
C THR A 219 -2.72 2.81 -0.32
N LEU A 220 -3.85 3.19 0.29
CA LEU A 220 -4.35 4.56 0.21
C LEU A 220 -3.31 5.56 0.73
N GLU A 221 -2.60 5.22 1.81
CA GLU A 221 -1.54 6.07 2.36
C GLU A 221 -0.43 6.32 1.34
N ASP A 222 0.18 5.26 0.81
CA ASP A 222 1.35 5.35 -0.07
C ASP A 222 0.97 6.06 -1.39
N VAL A 223 -0.19 5.71 -1.99
CA VAL A 223 -0.67 6.30 -3.25
C VAL A 223 -0.97 7.80 -3.09
N LEU A 224 -1.57 8.23 -1.97
CA LEU A 224 -1.82 9.65 -1.72
C LEU A 224 -0.53 10.47 -1.61
N GLU A 225 0.55 9.91 -1.06
CA GLU A 225 1.82 10.62 -0.98
C GLU A 225 2.50 10.75 -2.35
N VAL A 226 2.40 9.73 -3.22
CA VAL A 226 2.88 9.84 -4.62
C VAL A 226 2.10 10.90 -5.38
N ILE A 227 0.77 10.86 -5.28
CA ILE A 227 -0.12 11.85 -5.91
C ILE A 227 0.21 13.27 -5.42
N HIS A 228 0.44 13.43 -4.12
CA HIS A 228 0.86 14.71 -3.57
C HIS A 228 2.19 15.18 -4.18
N ALA A 229 3.23 14.34 -4.20
CA ALA A 229 4.51 14.70 -4.79
C ALA A 229 4.40 15.07 -6.28
N GLU A 230 3.63 14.31 -7.06
CA GLU A 230 3.41 14.60 -8.48
C GLU A 230 2.63 15.89 -8.73
N SER A 231 1.66 16.22 -7.85
CA SER A 231 0.92 17.48 -7.89
C SER A 231 1.79 18.69 -7.55
N GLN A 232 2.84 18.52 -6.75
CA GLN A 232 3.81 19.58 -6.46
C GLN A 232 4.80 19.77 -7.61
N SER A 233 5.02 18.74 -8.43
CA SER A 233 6.00 18.75 -9.51
C SER A 233 5.37 18.96 -10.90
N GLY A 234 4.07 19.28 -11.00
CA GLY A 234 3.40 19.63 -12.27
C GLY A 234 1.87 19.51 -12.22
N GLU A 235 1.21 19.60 -13.37
CA GLU A 235 -0.26 19.50 -13.48
C GLU A 235 -0.71 18.04 -13.46
N LEU A 236 -1.23 17.57 -12.33
CA LEU A 236 -1.90 16.26 -12.24
C LEU A 236 -3.35 16.34 -12.74
N VAL A 237 -3.67 15.58 -13.79
CA VAL A 237 -5.01 15.53 -14.39
C VAL A 237 -5.93 14.58 -13.63
N GLY A 238 -5.40 13.43 -13.20
CA GLY A 238 -6.15 12.44 -12.44
C GLY A 238 -5.48 11.08 -12.41
N VAL A 239 -6.24 10.10 -11.90
CA VAL A 239 -5.77 8.74 -11.64
C VAL A 239 -6.66 7.72 -12.36
N MET A 240 -6.04 6.73 -12.99
CA MET A 240 -6.71 5.55 -13.55
C MET A 240 -6.57 4.36 -12.59
N VAL A 241 -7.72 3.78 -12.22
CA VAL A 241 -7.82 2.66 -11.26
C VAL A 241 -8.38 1.39 -11.88
N GLN A 242 -8.98 1.49 -13.07
CA GLN A 242 -9.79 0.44 -13.68
C GLN A 242 -8.96 -0.70 -14.31
N LEU A 243 -7.66 -0.47 -14.49
CA LEU A 243 -6.78 -1.37 -15.22
C LEU A 243 -5.86 -2.20 -14.33
N GLY A 244 -5.75 -1.83 -13.04
CA GLY A 244 -4.94 -2.52 -12.03
C GLY A 244 -5.68 -3.62 -11.27
N GLY A 245 -6.84 -4.08 -11.76
CA GLY A 245 -7.64 -5.11 -11.09
C GLY A 245 -8.18 -4.67 -9.73
N GLN A 246 -8.49 -5.65 -8.87
CA GLN A 246 -9.23 -5.41 -7.62
C GLN A 246 -8.46 -4.56 -6.60
N THR A 247 -7.13 -4.64 -6.59
CA THR A 247 -6.30 -3.81 -5.70
C THR A 247 -6.48 -2.32 -6.01
N ALA A 248 -6.36 -1.93 -7.28
CA ALA A 248 -6.54 -0.54 -7.69
C ALA A 248 -7.98 -0.06 -7.53
N LEU A 249 -8.97 -0.90 -7.88
CA LEU A 249 -10.39 -0.58 -7.72
C LEU A 249 -10.76 -0.34 -6.25
N GLY A 250 -10.22 -1.13 -5.33
CA GLY A 250 -10.45 -0.97 -3.88
C GLY A 250 -10.00 0.39 -3.31
N LEU A 251 -9.12 1.12 -4.02
CA LEU A 251 -8.65 2.45 -3.61
C LEU A 251 -9.53 3.59 -4.13
N ALA A 252 -10.42 3.34 -5.12
CA ALA A 252 -11.16 4.38 -5.83
C ALA A 252 -11.96 5.30 -4.89
N ASN A 253 -12.73 4.72 -3.97
CA ASN A 253 -13.54 5.48 -3.01
C ASN A 253 -12.68 6.31 -2.05
N GLY A 254 -11.55 5.75 -1.59
CA GLY A 254 -10.63 6.45 -0.69
C GLY A 254 -9.93 7.63 -1.38
N LEU A 255 -9.57 7.47 -2.65
CA LEU A 255 -8.97 8.52 -3.47
C LEU A 255 -9.98 9.64 -3.77
N GLU A 256 -11.21 9.30 -4.14
CA GLU A 256 -12.28 10.28 -4.37
C GLU A 256 -12.61 11.07 -3.11
N ALA A 257 -12.71 10.39 -1.96
CA ALA A 257 -12.92 11.05 -0.66
C ALA A 257 -11.78 12.01 -0.29
N ALA A 258 -10.56 11.75 -0.76
CA ALA A 258 -9.41 12.64 -0.63
C ALA A 258 -9.36 13.77 -1.67
N GLY A 259 -10.38 13.89 -2.53
CA GLY A 259 -10.48 14.93 -3.56
C GLY A 259 -9.68 14.64 -4.83
N ILE A 260 -9.26 13.39 -5.04
CA ILE A 260 -8.50 13.00 -6.23
C ILE A 260 -9.46 12.68 -7.38
N THR A 261 -9.21 13.28 -8.54
CA THR A 261 -9.97 13.01 -9.76
C THR A 261 -9.68 11.60 -10.28
N ILE A 262 -10.68 10.73 -10.27
CA ILE A 262 -10.64 9.44 -10.95
C ILE A 262 -11.06 9.61 -12.41
N LEU A 263 -10.20 9.19 -13.34
CA LEU A 263 -10.44 9.29 -14.78
C LEU A 263 -11.22 8.08 -15.27
N GLY A 264 -12.21 8.30 -16.14
CA GLY A 264 -13.03 7.23 -16.72
C GLY A 264 -14.29 6.94 -15.90
N THR A 265 -14.62 5.66 -15.71
CA THR A 265 -15.79 5.24 -14.91
C THR A 265 -15.66 5.74 -13.47
N THR A 266 -16.71 6.39 -12.96
CA THR A 266 -16.69 7.01 -11.63
C THR A 266 -16.63 5.95 -10.52
N PRO A 267 -16.07 6.27 -9.34
CA PRO A 267 -16.11 5.39 -8.17
C PRO A 267 -17.52 4.97 -7.78
N THR A 268 -18.48 5.90 -7.90
CA THR A 268 -19.90 5.60 -7.69
C THR A 268 -20.43 4.54 -8.67
N ASP A 269 -20.06 4.61 -9.95
CA ASP A 269 -20.49 3.62 -10.95
C ASP A 269 -19.76 2.28 -10.79
N ILE A 270 -18.49 2.29 -10.36
CA ILE A 270 -17.74 1.07 -9.98
C ILE A 270 -18.46 0.37 -8.81
N ASP A 271 -18.75 1.10 -7.73
CA ASP A 271 -19.44 0.57 -6.55
C ASP A 271 -20.86 0.05 -6.88
N ARG A 272 -21.58 0.73 -7.78
CA ARG A 272 -22.87 0.23 -8.28
C ARG A 272 -22.77 -1.09 -9.04
N ALA A 273 -21.64 -1.36 -9.70
CA ALA A 273 -21.41 -2.59 -10.44
C ALA A 273 -20.85 -3.72 -9.56
N GLU A 274 -20.04 -3.41 -8.56
CA GLU A 274 -19.43 -4.42 -7.66
C GLU A 274 -20.35 -4.84 -6.51
N GLU A 275 -21.22 -3.96 -6.03
CA GLU A 275 -22.19 -4.28 -4.97
C GLU A 275 -23.38 -5.03 -5.57
N ARG A 276 -23.61 -6.27 -5.10
CA ARG A 276 -24.60 -7.19 -5.66
C ARG A 276 -26.02 -6.63 -5.63
N GLY A 277 -26.41 -5.96 -4.54
CA GLY A 277 -27.73 -5.34 -4.41
C GLY A 277 -27.94 -4.20 -5.40
N LYS A 278 -26.97 -3.28 -5.52
CA LYS A 278 -26.98 -2.16 -6.48
C LYS A 278 -26.96 -2.67 -7.93
N PHE A 279 -26.20 -3.71 -8.22
CA PHE A 279 -26.16 -4.29 -9.56
C PHE A 279 -27.50 -4.95 -9.93
N GLN A 280 -28.14 -5.66 -9.00
CA GLN A 280 -29.48 -6.21 -9.23
C GLN A 280 -30.49 -5.12 -9.59
N GLN A 281 -30.43 -3.96 -8.91
CA GLN A 281 -31.29 -2.82 -9.24
C GLN A 281 -31.05 -2.29 -10.67
N ILE A 282 -29.81 -2.31 -11.15
CA ILE A 282 -29.49 -1.95 -12.55
C ILE A 282 -30.16 -2.93 -13.51
N LEU A 283 -30.08 -4.24 -13.24
CA LEU A 283 -30.69 -5.26 -14.09
C LEU A 283 -32.21 -5.14 -14.11
N ASP A 284 -32.83 -4.92 -12.94
CA ASP A 284 -34.28 -4.76 -12.81
C ASP A 284 -34.77 -3.53 -13.58
N GLN A 285 -34.08 -2.39 -13.43
CA GLN A 285 -34.39 -1.14 -14.15
C GLN A 285 -34.19 -1.30 -15.67
N GLY A 286 -33.20 -2.09 -16.09
CA GLY A 286 -32.92 -2.38 -17.48
C GLY A 286 -33.82 -3.46 -18.09
N HIS A 287 -34.72 -4.08 -17.31
CA HIS A 287 -35.48 -5.26 -17.70
C HIS A 287 -34.59 -6.39 -18.26
N LEU A 288 -33.42 -6.57 -17.67
CA LEU A 288 -32.43 -7.57 -18.06
C LEU A 288 -32.64 -8.86 -17.28
N LEU A 289 -32.36 -9.99 -17.93
CA LEU A 289 -32.47 -11.30 -17.30
C LEU A 289 -31.26 -11.56 -16.39
N ALA A 290 -31.52 -12.00 -15.17
CA ALA A 290 -30.53 -12.56 -14.24
C ALA A 290 -31.03 -13.89 -13.66
N PRO A 291 -30.11 -14.78 -13.24
CA PRO A 291 -30.48 -15.96 -12.44
C PRO A 291 -31.22 -15.56 -11.17
N ALA A 292 -32.11 -16.42 -10.67
CA ALA A 292 -32.71 -16.24 -9.35
C ALA A 292 -31.58 -16.15 -8.29
N ASN A 293 -31.52 -15.03 -7.58
CA ASN A 293 -30.44 -14.71 -6.64
C ASN A 293 -30.99 -13.97 -5.42
N GLY A 294 -30.15 -13.83 -4.38
CA GLY A 294 -30.44 -13.09 -3.16
C GLY A 294 -29.17 -12.87 -2.33
N MET A 295 -29.24 -11.95 -1.36
CA MET A 295 -28.18 -11.75 -0.37
C MET A 295 -28.68 -12.21 1.00
N ALA A 296 -27.88 -13.05 1.64
CA ALA A 296 -28.12 -13.49 3.01
C ALA A 296 -26.97 -13.01 3.89
N THR A 297 -27.31 -12.43 5.05
CA THR A 297 -26.36 -11.99 6.08
C THR A 297 -26.30 -12.95 7.26
N ASN A 298 -27.22 -13.91 7.32
CA ASN A 298 -27.26 -14.97 8.32
C ASN A 298 -27.79 -16.28 7.71
N LEU A 299 -27.65 -17.38 8.47
CA LEU A 299 -28.04 -18.72 8.01
C LEU A 299 -29.54 -18.86 7.75
N ALA A 300 -30.40 -18.10 8.43
CA ALA A 300 -31.84 -18.18 8.22
C ALA A 300 -32.30 -17.48 6.93
N GLU A 301 -31.53 -16.50 6.46
CA GLU A 301 -31.75 -15.80 5.18
C GLU A 301 -31.23 -16.58 3.96
N ALA A 302 -30.32 -17.54 4.17
CA ALA A 302 -29.64 -18.31 3.12
C ALA A 302 -30.39 -19.59 2.72
#